data_AF-D3ALX0-F1
#
_entry.id   AF-D3ALX0-F1
#
_cell.length_a   1.000
_cell.length_b   1.000
_cell.length_c   1.000
_cell.angle_alpha   90.00
_cell.angle_beta   90.00
_cell.angle_gamma   90.00
#
_symmetry.space_group_name_H-M   'P 1'
#
loop_
_entity.id
_entity.type
_entity.pdbx_description
1 polymer ?
#
loop_
_entity_poly.entity_id
_entity_poly.type
_entity_poly.pdbx_seq_one_letter_code
_entity_poly.pdbx_strand_id
1 'polypeptide(L)'
;MRDLLGEEEFSAYLKSFDEERLYGLRVNTAKTSPEAFPELVPWDLKQIPWIPNGFYYEGTKRPAKDPYYYAGLYYLQEPSAMTPAMLLPVEPGDRVLDLCAAPGGK
;
A
#
# COMPACT_ATOMS: atom_id res chain seq x y z
N MET A 1 11.25 -0.06 23.35
CA MET A 1 11.89 0.59 22.19
C MET A 1 13.07 1.47 22.58
N ARG A 2 13.00 2.26 23.66
CA ARG A 2 14.10 3.15 24.09
C ARG A 2 15.47 2.46 24.18
N ASP A 3 15.57 1.31 24.82
CA ASP A 3 16.86 0.61 24.97
C ASP A 3 17.43 0.07 23.63
N LEU A 4 16.58 -0.14 22.62
CA LEU A 4 16.99 -0.63 21.29
C LEU A 4 17.41 0.50 20.35
N LEU A 5 16.76 1.67 20.48
CA LEU A 5 16.91 2.81 19.57
C LEU A 5 17.85 3.90 20.14
N GLY A 6 18.12 3.87 21.45
CA GLY A 6 18.75 5.01 22.13
C GLY A 6 17.79 6.20 22.27
N GLU A 7 18.24 7.26 22.94
CA GLU A 7 17.37 8.40 23.29
C GLU A 7 16.92 9.22 22.07
N GLU A 8 17.80 9.44 21.10
CA GLU A 8 17.52 10.29 19.93
C GLU A 8 16.48 9.66 19.01
N GLU A 9 16.72 8.42 18.53
CA GLU A 9 15.80 7.73 17.64
C GLU A 9 14.49 7.35 18.36
N PHE A 10 14.53 7.05 19.67
CA PHE A 10 13.31 6.83 20.43
C PHE A 10 12.44 8.08 20.51
N SER A 11 13.06 9.26 20.67
CA SER A 11 12.33 10.53 20.67
C SER A 11 11.70 10.82 19.31
N ALA A 12 12.41 10.53 18.22
CA ALA A 12 11.87 10.62 16.86
C ALA A 12 10.73 9.63 16.62
N TYR A 13 10.88 8.38 17.08
CA TYR A 13 9.85 7.35 17.01
C TYR A 13 8.58 7.74 17.75
N LEU A 14 8.69 8.35 18.94
CA LEU A 14 7.50 8.84 19.65
C LEU A 14 6.83 9.98 18.89
N LYS A 15 7.62 10.92 18.34
CA LYS A 15 7.10 12.04 17.56
C LYS A 15 6.36 11.58 16.30
N SER A 16 6.75 10.46 15.69
CA SER A 16 6.08 9.96 14.49
C SER A 16 4.63 9.53 14.72
N PHE A 17 4.20 9.30 15.97
CA PHE A 17 2.80 9.00 16.29
C PHE A 17 1.89 10.22 16.16
N ASP A 18 2.46 11.44 16.19
CA ASP A 18 1.74 12.69 16.00
C ASP A 18 1.67 13.11 14.52
N GLU A 19 2.36 12.39 13.63
CA GLU A 19 2.35 12.67 12.20
C GLU A 19 1.04 12.21 11.54
N GLU A 20 0.69 12.86 10.42
CA GLU A 20 -0.49 12.45 9.67
C GLU A 20 -0.32 11.03 9.12
N ARG A 21 -1.38 10.24 9.25
CA ARG A 21 -1.42 8.89 8.69
C ARG A 21 -1.25 8.93 7.17
N LEU A 22 -0.40 8.05 6.65
CA LEU A 22 -0.28 7.78 5.23
C LEU A 22 -1.36 6.81 4.75
N TYR A 23 -1.92 7.09 3.57
CA TYR A 23 -2.94 6.28 2.92
C TYR A 23 -2.40 5.71 1.62
N GLY A 24 -2.63 4.41 1.39
CA GLY A 24 -2.10 3.69 0.24
C GLY A 24 -3.16 2.89 -0.53
N LEU A 25 -2.92 2.74 -1.83
CA LEU A 25 -3.61 1.80 -2.70
C LEU A 25 -2.60 1.04 -3.55
N ARG A 26 -2.94 -0.20 -3.92
CA ARG A 26 -2.13 -1.07 -4.77
C ARG A 26 -2.91 -1.41 -6.04
N VAL A 27 -2.38 -1.03 -7.20
CA VAL A 27 -3.00 -1.25 -8.51
C VAL A 27 -3.03 -2.75 -8.84
N ASN A 28 -4.18 -3.21 -9.32
CA ASN A 28 -4.37 -4.55 -9.81
C ASN A 28 -3.83 -4.67 -11.24
N THR A 29 -2.62 -5.21 -11.35
CA THR A 29 -1.89 -5.37 -12.62
C THR A 29 -2.53 -6.38 -13.57
N ALA A 30 -3.51 -7.17 -13.12
CA ALA A 30 -4.32 -8.02 -13.99
C ALA A 30 -5.40 -7.25 -14.76
N LYS A 31 -5.66 -5.98 -14.44
CA LYS A 31 -6.72 -5.16 -15.07
C LYS A 31 -6.22 -3.88 -15.71
N THR A 32 -5.15 -3.28 -15.20
CA THR A 32 -4.56 -2.04 -15.73
C THR A 32 -3.09 -1.96 -15.32
N SER A 33 -2.35 -0.97 -15.83
CA SER A 33 -0.95 -0.75 -15.47
C SER A 33 -0.77 0.38 -14.44
N PRO A 34 0.30 0.36 -13.62
CA PRO A 34 0.62 1.46 -12.72
C PRO A 34 0.81 2.80 -13.43
N GLU A 35 1.23 2.80 -14.68
CA GLU A 35 1.44 4.00 -15.50
C GLU A 35 0.12 4.57 -16.02
N ALA A 36 -0.84 3.70 -16.37
CA ALA A 36 -2.14 4.11 -16.88
C ALA A 36 -3.13 4.49 -15.78
N PHE A 37 -3.01 3.89 -14.59
CA PHE A 37 -3.98 4.07 -13.51
C PHE A 37 -4.13 5.53 -13.01
N PRO A 38 -3.05 6.32 -12.82
CA PRO A 38 -3.16 7.72 -12.39
C PRO A 38 -4.00 8.58 -13.33
N GLU A 39 -4.01 8.28 -14.63
CA GLU A 39 -4.81 9.00 -15.63
C GLU A 39 -6.32 8.69 -15.54
N LEU A 40 -6.71 7.61 -14.85
CA LEU A 40 -8.11 7.21 -14.69
C LEU A 40 -8.81 7.93 -13.53
N VAL A 41 -8.05 8.40 -12.54
CA VAL A 41 -8.62 8.96 -11.30
C VAL A 41 -8.31 10.45 -11.17
N PRO A 42 -9.22 11.26 -10.64
CA PRO A 42 -9.02 12.71 -10.49
C PRO A 42 -8.24 13.08 -9.21
N TRP A 43 -7.34 12.21 -8.76
CA TRP A 43 -6.60 12.36 -7.49
C TRP A 43 -5.12 12.51 -7.75
N ASP A 44 -4.44 13.34 -6.96
CA ASP A 44 -2.97 13.35 -6.96
C ASP A 44 -2.48 12.06 -6.30
N LEU A 45 -1.77 11.26 -7.08
CA LEU A 45 -1.18 9.99 -6.64
C LEU A 45 0.33 10.12 -6.64
N LYS A 46 0.97 9.69 -5.55
CA LYS A 46 2.43 9.65 -5.44
C LYS A 46 2.88 8.21 -5.34
N GLN A 47 3.76 7.78 -6.23
CA GLN A 47 4.23 6.39 -6.23
C GLN A 47 4.95 6.05 -4.92
N ILE A 48 4.68 4.87 -4.38
CA ILE A 48 5.41 4.34 -3.22
C ILE A 48 6.78 3.84 -3.71
N PRO A 49 7.91 4.35 -3.21
CA PRO A 49 9.22 4.10 -3.82
C PRO A 49 9.65 2.64 -3.92
N TRP A 50 9.17 1.80 -3.00
CA TRP A 50 9.52 0.37 -2.93
C TRP A 50 8.40 -0.56 -3.42
N ILE A 51 7.25 -0.04 -3.87
CA ILE A 51 6.15 -0.84 -4.40
C ILE A 51 5.81 -0.33 -5.80
N PRO A 52 6.26 -1.01 -6.88
CA PRO A 52 6.11 -0.51 -8.25
C PRO A 52 4.67 -0.18 -8.66
N ASN A 53 3.69 -0.95 -8.15
CA ASN A 53 2.26 -0.76 -8.40
C ASN A 53 1.51 -0.11 -7.22
N GLY A 54 2.22 0.52 -6.29
CA GLY A 54 1.65 1.14 -5.09
C GLY A 54 1.68 2.66 -5.17
N PHE A 55 0.62 3.31 -4.68
CA PHE A 55 0.51 4.76 -4.64
C PHE A 55 -0.02 5.24 -3.29
N TYR A 56 0.55 6.34 -2.81
CA TYR A 56 -0.04 7.19 -1.80
C TYR A 56 -1.17 8.03 -2.38
N TYR A 57 -2.20 8.29 -1.58
CA TYR A 57 -3.25 9.24 -1.88
C TYR A 57 -3.58 10.11 -0.65
N GLU A 58 -4.23 11.25 -0.86
CA GLU A 58 -4.62 12.16 0.22
C GLU A 58 -5.75 11.59 1.09
N GLY A 59 -5.64 11.68 2.42
CA GLY A 59 -6.64 11.16 3.36
C GLY A 59 -8.04 11.77 3.27
N THR A 60 -8.19 12.90 2.57
CA THR A 60 -9.50 13.52 2.30
C THR A 60 -10.29 12.78 1.21
N LYS A 61 -9.61 11.99 0.37
CA LYS A 61 -10.25 11.20 -0.69
C LYS A 61 -10.94 9.97 -0.09
N ARG A 62 -11.92 9.44 -0.82
CA ARG A 62 -12.68 8.25 -0.40
C ARG A 62 -12.68 7.17 -1.50
N PRO A 63 -11.52 6.55 -1.81
CA PRO A 63 -11.42 5.60 -2.92
C PRO A 63 -12.38 4.41 -2.80
N ALA A 64 -12.73 3.99 -1.57
CA ALA A 64 -13.70 2.92 -1.34
C ALA A 64 -15.11 3.19 -1.91
N LYS A 65 -15.44 4.45 -2.25
CA LYS A 65 -16.71 4.84 -2.88
C LYS A 65 -16.62 5.00 -4.39
N ASP A 66 -15.43 4.86 -4.96
CA ASP A 66 -15.19 5.06 -6.38
C ASP A 66 -15.58 3.80 -7.19
N PRO A 67 -16.19 3.94 -8.39
CA PRO A 67 -16.55 2.79 -9.21
C PRO A 67 -15.38 1.85 -9.51
N TYR A 68 -14.17 2.36 -9.63
CA TYR A 68 -12.98 1.56 -9.91
C TYR A 68 -12.54 0.68 -8.72
N TYR A 69 -12.91 1.05 -7.49
CA TYR A 69 -12.75 0.17 -6.33
C TYR A 69 -13.62 -1.08 -6.48
N TYR A 70 -14.90 -0.90 -6.84
CA TYR A 70 -15.83 -2.01 -7.06
C TYR A 70 -15.50 -2.85 -8.30
N ALA A 71 -14.92 -2.22 -9.33
CA ALA A 71 -14.40 -2.93 -10.51
C ALA A 71 -13.06 -3.65 -10.23
N GLY A 72 -12.48 -3.47 -9.04
CA GLY A 72 -11.27 -4.16 -8.57
C GLY A 72 -9.99 -3.69 -9.23
N LEU A 73 -9.93 -2.43 -9.71
CA LEU A 73 -8.73 -1.88 -10.35
C LEU A 73 -7.59 -1.64 -9.35
N TYR A 74 -7.91 -1.54 -8.07
CA TYR A 74 -6.93 -1.41 -7.00
C TYR A 74 -7.48 -1.99 -5.69
N TYR A 75 -6.57 -2.26 -4.77
CA TYR A 75 -6.87 -2.65 -3.40
C TYR A 75 -6.41 -1.55 -2.44
N LEU A 76 -7.21 -1.22 -1.42
CA LEU A 76 -6.81 -0.26 -0.38
C LEU A 76 -5.92 -0.95 0.65
N GLN A 77 -4.64 -0.62 0.67
CA GLN A 77 -3.63 -1.28 1.50
C GLN A 77 -2.70 -0.25 2.10
N GLU A 78 -2.37 -0.41 3.39
CA GLU A 78 -1.36 0.43 4.03
C GLU A 78 0.00 0.21 3.33
N PRO A 79 0.76 1.28 3.00
CA PRO A 79 2.01 1.22 2.23
C PRO A 79 3.04 0.19 2.73
N SER A 80 3.29 0.12 4.04
CA SER A 80 4.24 -0.85 4.59
C SER A 80 3.74 -2.30 4.48
N ALA A 81 2.42 -2.51 4.58
CA ALA A 81 1.79 -3.81 4.48
C ALA A 81 1.80 -4.40 3.06
N MET A 82 2.16 -3.64 2.04
CA MET A 82 2.34 -4.14 0.66
C MET A 82 3.65 -4.92 0.50
N THR A 83 4.68 -4.58 1.29
CA THR A 83 6.05 -5.09 1.16
C THR A 83 6.18 -6.61 1.32
N PRO A 84 5.52 -7.27 2.29
CA PRO A 84 5.72 -8.70 2.50
C PRO A 84 5.40 -9.54 1.26
N ALA A 85 4.27 -9.26 0.59
CA ALA A 85 3.87 -9.98 -0.61
C ALA A 85 4.77 -9.64 -1.81
N MET A 86 5.23 -8.38 -1.92
CA MET A 86 6.15 -7.95 -2.98
C MET A 86 7.49 -8.70 -2.91
N LEU A 87 8.00 -8.95 -1.70
CA LEU A 87 9.29 -9.62 -1.51
C LEU A 87 9.25 -11.14 -1.71
N LEU A 88 8.07 -11.75 -1.78
CA LEU A 88 7.98 -13.18 -2.04
C LEU A 88 8.30 -13.44 -3.53
N PRO A 89 9.27 -14.32 -3.84
CA PRO A 89 9.65 -14.63 -5.22
C PRO A 89 8.65 -15.62 -5.84
N VAL A 90 7.38 -15.22 -5.94
CA VAL A 90 6.30 -16.03 -6.52
C VAL A 90 6.34 -15.91 -8.03
N GLU A 91 6.36 -17.06 -8.72
CA GLU A 91 6.32 -17.15 -10.17
C GLU A 91 5.04 -17.85 -10.67
N PRO A 92 4.60 -17.57 -11.92
CA PRO A 92 3.50 -18.31 -12.54
C PRO A 92 3.75 -19.82 -12.53
N GLY A 93 2.86 -20.56 -11.87
CA GLY A 93 2.95 -22.03 -11.73
C GLY A 93 3.26 -22.49 -10.31
N ASP A 94 3.70 -21.60 -9.43
CA ASP A 94 3.94 -21.92 -8.03
C ASP A 94 2.67 -22.33 -7.27
N ARG A 95 2.85 -23.16 -6.25
CA ARG A 95 1.83 -23.45 -5.24
C ARG A 95 2.07 -22.58 -4.02
N VAL A 96 1.24 -21.56 -3.84
CA VAL A 96 1.37 -20.56 -2.77
C VAL A 96 0.24 -20.73 -1.75
N LEU A 97 0.56 -20.58 -0.47
CA LEU A 97 -0.40 -20.63 0.64
C LEU A 97 -0.27 -19.35 1.50
N ASP A 98 -1.36 -18.61 1.62
CA ASP A 98 -1.52 -17.60 2.68
C ASP A 98 -2.27 -18.24 3.85
N LEU A 99 -1.54 -18.57 4.94
CA LEU A 99 -2.13 -19.21 6.12
C LEU A 99 -3.14 -18.31 6.86
N CYS A 100 -3.02 -16.99 6.73
CA CYS A 100 -3.79 -16.01 7.49
C CYS A 100 -4.32 -14.91 6.56
N ALA A 101 -5.14 -15.33 5.59
CA ALA A 101 -5.49 -14.50 4.44
C ALA A 101 -6.48 -13.36 4.73
N ALA A 102 -7.41 -13.53 5.67
CA ALA A 102 -8.44 -12.51 5.92
C ALA A 102 -7.81 -11.17 6.39
N PRO A 103 -8.28 -10.00 5.89
CA PRO A 103 -9.38 -9.79 4.94
C PRO A 103 -9.00 -9.84 3.44
N GLY A 104 -7.74 -10.12 3.06
CA GLY A 104 -7.36 -10.41 1.66
C GLY A 104 -6.50 -9.34 0.96
N GLY A 105 -5.48 -8.78 1.63
CA GLY A 105 -4.64 -7.72 1.05
C GLY A 105 -3.24 -8.10 0.60
N LYS A 106 -2.70 -9.25 1.04
CA LYS A 106 -1.37 -9.72 0.62
C LYS A 106 -1.50 -10.27 -0.78
#